data_AF-A0A2N5NE13-F1
#
_entry.id   AF-A0A2N5NE13-F1
#
_cell.length_a   1.000
_cell.length_b   1.000
_cell.length_c   1.000
_cell.angle_alpha   90.00
_cell.angle_beta   90.00
_cell.angle_gamma   90.00
#
_symmetry.space_group_name_H-M   'P 1'
#
loop_
_entity.id
_entity.type
_entity.pdbx_description
1 polymer ?
#
loop_
_entity_poly.entity_id
_entity_poly.type
_entity_poly.pdbx_seq_one_letter_code
_entity_poly.pdbx_strand_id
1 'polypeptide(L)'
;MERKYFKALNFDLDTHQLQEHYPGANYRQAYDDLRRFFKKHRFLHRQGSGYISEDKLTTADIYDLMDDLSQQFPWIGVCVSKIEVTNVGRQHDLTELLKPSEEIVIDDSLLIVPPEKPTE
;
A
#
# COMPACT_ATOMS: atom_id res chain seq x y z
N MET A 1 26.96 5.46 12.14
CA MET A 1 25.50 5.45 12.34
C MET A 1 24.86 4.81 11.12
N GLU A 2 23.96 3.85 11.30
CA GLU A 2 23.30 3.17 10.17
C GLU A 2 22.48 4.17 9.34
N ARG A 3 22.52 4.04 8.01
CA ARG A 3 21.76 4.90 7.11
C ARG A 3 20.28 4.48 7.14
N LYS A 4 19.40 5.47 7.25
CA LYS A 4 17.95 5.26 7.25
C LYS A 4 17.37 5.28 5.84
N TYR A 5 16.41 4.40 5.57
CA TYR A 5 15.69 4.30 4.31
C TYR A 5 14.19 4.16 4.56
N PHE A 6 13.36 4.55 3.60
CA PHE A 6 11.99 4.05 3.63
C PHE A 6 12.02 2.53 3.51
N LYS A 7 11.15 1.85 4.25
CA LYS A 7 11.09 0.39 4.29
C LYS A 7 9.79 -0.04 3.64
N ALA A 8 9.89 -0.86 2.59
CA ALA A 8 8.75 -1.62 2.12
C ALA A 8 8.74 -2.96 2.85
N LEU A 9 7.58 -3.33 3.40
CA LEU A 9 7.35 -4.61 4.05
C LEU A 9 6.30 -5.37 3.25
N ASN A 10 6.58 -6.62 2.90
CA ASN A 10 5.64 -7.53 2.27
C ASN A 10 5.61 -8.83 3.05
N PHE A 11 4.44 -9.43 3.18
CA PHE A 11 4.30 -10.72 3.82
C PHE A 11 3.29 -11.61 3.10
N ASP A 12 3.37 -12.89 3.38
CA ASP A 12 2.37 -13.88 3.00
C ASP A 12 2.01 -14.74 4.22
N LEU A 13 0.75 -15.15 4.29
CA LEU A 13 0.22 -15.95 5.39
C LEU A 13 -0.31 -17.28 4.87
N ASP A 14 0.02 -18.36 5.55
CA ASP A 14 -0.55 -19.67 5.28
C ASP A 14 -2.00 -19.71 5.79
N THR A 15 -2.94 -19.91 4.86
CA THR A 15 -4.38 -19.92 5.16
C THR A 15 -4.79 -21.10 6.03
N HIS A 16 -4.16 -22.27 5.89
CA HIS A 16 -4.45 -23.42 6.73
C HIS A 16 -3.99 -23.17 8.16
N GLN A 17 -2.77 -22.63 8.33
CA GLN A 17 -2.26 -22.26 9.64
C GLN A 17 -3.11 -21.17 10.30
N LEU A 18 -3.60 -20.19 9.53
CA LEU A 18 -4.51 -19.18 10.05
C LEU A 18 -5.84 -19.80 10.50
N GLN A 19 -6.40 -20.76 9.76
CA GLN A 19 -7.65 -21.42 10.18
C GLN A 19 -7.50 -22.20 11.49
N GLU A 20 -6.31 -22.72 11.79
CA GLU A 20 -6.03 -23.49 13.00
C GLU A 20 -5.63 -22.61 14.20
N HIS A 21 -4.81 -21.58 13.98
CA HIS A 21 -4.14 -20.85 15.06
C HIS A 21 -4.62 -19.42 15.26
N TYR A 22 -5.34 -18.83 14.30
CA TYR A 22 -5.87 -17.48 14.48
C TYR A 22 -7.01 -17.49 15.52
N PRO A 23 -6.96 -16.65 16.56
CA PRO A 23 -7.93 -16.70 17.66
C PRO A 23 -9.32 -16.16 17.29
N GLY A 24 -9.44 -15.43 16.19
CA GLY A 24 -10.72 -14.87 15.74
C GLY A 24 -11.57 -15.86 14.95
N ALA A 25 -12.88 -15.67 14.96
CA ALA A 25 -13.84 -16.57 14.30
C ALA A 25 -13.70 -16.64 12.77
N ASN A 26 -13.07 -15.63 12.14
CA ASN A 26 -12.83 -15.60 10.71
C ASN A 26 -11.36 -15.25 10.45
N TYR A 27 -10.62 -16.21 9.89
CA TYR A 27 -9.19 -16.07 9.59
C TYR A 27 -8.86 -14.82 8.75
N ARG A 28 -9.80 -14.33 7.92
CA ARG A 28 -9.59 -13.12 7.10
C ARG A 28 -9.39 -11.86 7.94
N GLN A 29 -9.89 -11.85 9.18
CA GLN A 29 -9.69 -10.73 10.11
C GLN A 29 -8.21 -10.55 10.51
N ALA A 30 -7.37 -11.58 10.33
CA ALA A 30 -5.93 -11.48 10.53
C ALA A 30 -5.31 -10.35 9.69
N TYR A 31 -5.76 -10.17 8.44
CA TYR A 31 -5.26 -9.10 7.58
C TYR A 31 -5.68 -7.71 8.07
N ASP A 32 -6.88 -7.58 8.64
CA ASP A 32 -7.35 -6.32 9.24
C ASP A 32 -6.59 -5.99 10.53
N ASP A 33 -6.28 -6.99 11.35
CA ASP A 33 -5.44 -6.87 12.54
C ASP A 33 -4.04 -6.38 12.18
N LEU A 34 -3.39 -7.04 11.22
CA LEU A 34 -2.08 -6.63 10.72
C LEU A 34 -2.12 -5.24 10.10
N ARG A 35 -3.18 -4.91 9.35
CA ARG A 35 -3.35 -3.56 8.78
C ARG A 35 -3.42 -2.49 9.87
N ARG A 36 -4.16 -2.74 10.95
CA ARG A 36 -4.27 -1.82 12.10
C ARG A 36 -2.93 -1.70 12.83
N PHE A 37 -2.24 -2.82 13.03
CA PHE A 37 -0.90 -2.85 13.62
C PHE A 37 0.09 -2.01 12.81
N PHE A 38 0.29 -2.32 11.53
CA PHE A 38 1.23 -1.58 10.69
C PHE A 38 0.88 -0.09 10.60
N LYS A 39 -0.41 0.26 10.51
CA LYS A 39 -0.84 1.67 10.54
C LYS A 39 -0.44 2.37 11.85
N LYS A 40 -0.57 1.72 13.00
CA LYS A 40 -0.13 2.26 14.31
C LYS A 40 1.39 2.51 14.33
N HIS A 41 2.16 1.66 13.65
CA HIS A 41 3.61 1.80 13.48
C HIS A 41 4.01 2.68 12.29
N ARG A 42 3.08 3.51 11.77
CA ARG A 42 3.33 4.46 10.67
C ARG A 42 3.80 3.78 9.37
N PHE A 43 3.22 2.62 9.08
CA PHE A 43 3.30 1.98 7.77
C PHE A 43 1.99 2.17 7.02
N LEU A 44 2.08 2.78 5.84
CA LEU A 44 0.97 2.96 4.92
C LEU A 44 0.73 1.68 4.14
N HIS A 45 -0.52 1.21 4.17
CA HIS A 45 -0.98 0.13 3.30
C HIS A 45 -0.98 0.59 1.84
N ARG A 46 -0.53 -0.29 0.92
CA ARG A 46 -0.49 0.00 -0.52
C ARG A 46 -1.43 -0.91 -1.30
N GLN A 47 -1.13 -2.20 -1.30
CA GLN A 47 -1.89 -3.21 -2.03
C GLN A 47 -1.66 -4.57 -1.38
N GLY A 48 -2.71 -5.38 -1.26
CA GLY A 48 -2.61 -6.72 -0.69
C GLY A 48 -1.90 -6.71 0.67
N SER A 49 -0.85 -7.51 0.80
CA SER A 49 0.00 -7.62 1.99
C SER A 49 1.23 -6.68 2.00
N GLY A 50 1.23 -5.64 1.15
CA GLY A 50 2.33 -4.70 0.99
C GLY A 50 2.13 -3.37 1.73
N TYR A 51 3.18 -2.94 2.42
CA TYR A 51 3.21 -1.73 3.25
C TYR A 51 4.50 -0.93 3.03
N ILE A 52 4.45 0.38 3.23
CA ILE A 52 5.63 1.27 3.17
C ILE A 52 5.66 2.16 4.41
N SER A 53 6.82 2.30 5.03
CA SER A 53 7.00 3.21 6.17
C SER A 53 6.84 4.68 5.76
N GLU A 54 6.17 5.47 6.59
CA GLU A 54 6.05 6.92 6.43
C GLU A 54 7.36 7.64 6.72
N ASP A 55 8.21 7.04 7.56
CA ASP A 55 9.50 7.58 7.96
C ASP A 55 10.65 6.70 7.47
N LYS A 56 11.86 7.26 7.40
CA LYS A 56 13.06 6.47 7.13
C LYS A 56 13.48 5.74 8.41
N LEU A 57 13.65 4.43 8.30
CA LEU A 57 13.98 3.52 9.39
C LEU A 57 15.35 2.88 9.18
N THR A 58 15.97 2.50 10.30
CA THR A 58 17.14 1.62 10.36
C THR A 58 16.71 0.16 10.25
N THR A 59 17.66 -0.77 10.27
CA THR A 59 17.35 -2.20 10.39
C THR A 59 16.95 -2.56 11.82
N ALA A 60 17.53 -1.89 12.84
CA ALA A 60 17.13 -2.07 14.24
C ALA A 60 15.66 -1.73 14.48
N ASP A 61 15.18 -0.60 13.95
CA ASP A 61 13.76 -0.21 14.04
C ASP A 61 12.81 -1.29 13.47
N ILE A 62 13.27 -2.07 12.50
CA ILE A 62 12.49 -3.18 11.92
C ILE A 62 12.52 -4.41 12.81
N TYR A 63 13.63 -4.71 13.49
CA TYR A 63 13.66 -5.78 14.49
C TYR A 63 12.73 -5.48 15.66
N ASP A 64 12.74 -4.25 16.16
CA ASP A 64 11.82 -3.81 17.23
C ASP A 64 10.36 -3.94 16.77
N LEU A 65 10.04 -3.57 15.53
CA LEU A 65 8.71 -3.77 14.93
C LEU A 65 8.30 -5.25 14.87
N MET A 66 9.22 -6.15 14.55
CA MET A 66 8.93 -7.60 14.49
C MET A 66 8.76 -8.20 15.88
N ASP A 67 9.51 -7.72 16.88
CA ASP A 67 9.33 -8.11 18.28
C ASP A 67 7.92 -7.70 18.76
N ASP A 68 7.56 -6.43 18.57
CA ASP A 68 6.22 -5.90 18.87
C ASP A 68 5.10 -6.71 18.17
N LEU A 69 5.30 -7.04 16.89
CA LEU A 69 4.34 -7.84 16.11
C LEU A 69 4.13 -9.22 16.75
N SER A 70 5.23 -9.89 17.13
CA SER A 70 5.19 -11.24 17.72
C SER A 70 4.56 -11.25 19.11
N GLN A 71 4.80 -10.21 19.91
CA GLN A 71 4.21 -10.05 21.24
C GLN A 71 2.71 -9.75 21.15
N GLN A 72 2.30 -8.91 20.20
CA GLN A 72 0.89 -8.54 20.03
C GLN A 72 0.07 -9.66 19.40
N PHE A 73 0.65 -10.45 18.49
CA PHE A 73 -0.04 -11.54 17.79
C PHE A 73 0.73 -12.85 17.94
N PRO A 74 0.55 -13.60 19.05
CA PRO A 74 1.29 -14.84 19.28
C PRO A 74 1.13 -15.92 18.19
N TRP A 75 0.05 -15.85 17.39
CA TRP A 75 -0.22 -16.75 16.26
C TRP A 75 0.63 -16.43 15.01
N ILE A 76 1.20 -15.23 14.90
CA ILE A 76 1.80 -14.77 13.63
C ILE A 76 2.98 -15.62 13.19
N GLY A 77 3.79 -16.10 14.14
CA GLY A 77 5.01 -16.85 13.84
C GLY A 77 4.75 -18.19 13.16
N VAL A 78 3.62 -18.85 13.46
CA VAL A 78 3.22 -20.12 12.82
C VAL A 78 2.38 -19.91 11.56
N CYS A 79 1.82 -18.71 11.37
CA CYS A 79 0.97 -18.40 10.23
C CYS A 79 1.70 -17.67 9.10
N VAL A 80 2.86 -17.04 9.36
CA VAL A 80 3.62 -16.34 8.33
C VAL A 80 4.43 -17.33 7.49
N SER A 81 4.15 -17.40 6.19
CA SER A 81 4.94 -18.22 5.26
C SER A 81 6.21 -17.48 4.83
N LYS A 82 6.11 -16.15 4.69
CA LYS A 82 7.22 -15.28 4.31
C LYS A 82 6.97 -13.85 4.80
N ILE A 83 8.02 -13.17 5.26
CA ILE A 83 8.02 -11.73 5.50
C ILE A 83 9.35 -11.15 5.07
N GLU A 84 9.30 -10.09 4.28
CA GLU A 84 10.48 -9.44 3.71
C GLU A 84 10.41 -7.93 3.88
N VAL A 85 11.57 -7.33 4.13
CA VAL A 85 11.73 -5.89 4.21
C VAL A 85 12.81 -5.42 3.23
N THR A 86 12.48 -4.39 2.46
CA THR A 86 13.36 -3.82 1.42
C THR A 86 13.58 -2.33 1.68
N ASN A 87 14.82 -1.88 1.52
CA ASN A 87 15.15 -0.45 1.49
C ASN A 87 14.65 0.16 0.17
N VAL A 88 13.77 1.15 0.24
CA VAL A 88 13.21 1.80 -0.94
C VAL A 88 13.78 3.22 -1.10
N GLY A 89 14.12 3.55 -2.35
CA GLY A 89 14.43 4.90 -2.79
C GLY A 89 13.16 5.66 -3.13
N ARG A 90 13.06 6.13 -4.37
CA ARG A 90 11.88 6.83 -4.89
C ARG A 90 10.81 5.83 -5.33
N GLN A 91 9.55 6.18 -5.13
CA GLN A 91 8.40 5.40 -5.54
C GLN A 91 7.58 6.19 -6.55
N HIS A 92 6.96 5.48 -7.49
CA HIS A 92 6.16 6.04 -8.56
C HIS A 92 4.88 5.22 -8.68
N ASP A 93 3.74 5.90 -8.60
CA ASP A 93 2.46 5.30 -8.95
C ASP A 93 2.23 5.49 -10.44
N LEU A 94 2.03 4.38 -11.16
CA LEU A 94 1.89 4.36 -12.61
C LEU A 94 0.45 4.05 -13.04
N THR A 95 -0.49 3.92 -12.10
CA THR A 95 -1.89 3.54 -12.40
C THR A 95 -2.54 4.53 -13.37
N GLU A 96 -2.30 5.83 -13.19
CA GLU A 96 -2.85 6.86 -14.08
C GLU A 96 -2.36 6.75 -15.53
N LEU A 97 -1.14 6.26 -15.75
CA LEU A 97 -0.58 6.09 -17.11
C LEU A 97 -1.27 5.00 -17.92
N LEU A 98 -2.01 4.11 -17.25
CA LEU A 98 -2.72 2.98 -17.87
C LEU A 98 -4.19 3.29 -18.12
N LYS A 99 -4.69 4.45 -17.67
CA LYS A 99 -6.08 4.84 -17.94
C LYS A 99 -6.24 5.16 -19.43
N PRO A 100 -7.32 4.71 -20.08
CA PRO A 100 -7.65 5.14 -21.44
C PRO A 100 -7.72 6.67 -21.50
N SER A 101 -7.24 7.27 -22.58
CA SER A 101 -7.45 8.70 -22.83
C SER A 101 -8.94 8.98 -22.98
N GLU A 102 -9.47 9.93 -22.22
CA GLU A 102 -10.83 10.43 -22.46
C GLU A 102 -10.89 11.03 -23.87
N GLU A 103 -11.82 10.55 -24.70
CA GLU A 103 -12.12 11.22 -25.97
C GLU A 103 -12.63 12.62 -25.63
N ILE A 104 -11.88 13.64 -26.04
CA ILE A 104 -12.34 15.02 -25.95
C ILE A 104 -13.48 15.15 -26.97
N VAL A 105 -14.72 15.11 -26.49
CA VAL A 105 -15.89 15.50 -27.28
C VAL A 105 -15.84 17.02 -27.40
N ILE A 106 -15.37 17.52 -28.53
CA ILE A 106 -15.44 18.96 -28.84
C ILE A 106 -16.92 19.27 -29.09
N ASP A 107 -17.48 20.18 -28.30
CA ASP A 107 -18.78 20.75 -28.57
C ASP A 107 -18.66 21.72 -29.75
N ASP A 108 -19.01 21.25 -30.95
CA ASP A 108 -18.99 22.02 -32.19
C ASP A 108 -19.89 23.27 -32.13
N SER A 109 -20.78 23.41 -31.13
CA SER A 109 -21.60 24.62 -30.95
C SER A 109 -20.79 25.87 -30.55
N LEU A 110 -19.52 25.71 -30.15
CA LEU A 110 -18.62 26.84 -29.86
C LEU A 110 -17.86 27.35 -31.10
N LEU A 111 -17.96 26.67 -32.25
CA LEU A 111 -17.33 27.07 -33.51
C LEU A 111 -18.21 28.00 -34.37
N ILE A 112 -19.13 28.77 -33.76
CA ILE A 112 -19.89 29.79 -34.47
C ILE A 112 -18.96 30.96 -34.80
N VAL A 113 -18.40 30.95 -36.01
CA VAL A 113 -17.77 32.14 -36.59
C VAL A 113 -18.90 33.15 -36.87
N PRO A 114 -18.93 34.33 -36.23
CA PRO A 114 -19.97 35.30 -36.51
C PRO A 114 -19.84 35.78 -37.97
N PRO A 115 -20.96 36.02 -38.68
CA PRO A 115 -20.91 36.45 -40.06
C PRO A 115 -20.20 37.81 -40.16
N GLU A 116 -19.27 37.94 -41.11
CA GLU A 116 -18.65 39.22 -41.45
C GLU A 116 -19.75 40.24 -41.77
N LYS A 117 -19.73 41.38 -41.08
CA LYS A 117 -20.65 42.47 -41.38
C LYS A 117 -20.37 42.99 -42.79
N PRO A 118 -21.40 43.31 -43.61
CA PRO A 118 -21.18 43.92 -44.90
C PRO A 118 -20.54 45.29 -44.71
N THR A 119 -19.41 45.52 -45.38
CA THR A 119 -18.86 46.86 -45.59
C THR A 119 -19.82 47.67 -46.43
N GLU A 120 -20.22 48.83 -45.90
CA GLU A 120 -21.06 49.84 -46.55
C GLU A 120 -20.38 50.48 -47.76
#